data_AF-A0A0F9DR62-F1
#
_entry.id   AF-A0A0F9DR62-F1
#
_cell.length_a   1.000
_cell.length_b   1.000
_cell.length_c   1.000
_cell.angle_alpha   90.00
_cell.angle_beta   90.00
_cell.angle_gamma   90.00
#
_symmetry.space_group_name_H-M   'P 1'
#
loop_
_entity.id
_entity.type
_entity.pdbx_description
1 polymer ?
#
loop_
_entity_poly.entity_id
_entity_poly.type
_entity_poly.pdbx_seq_one_letter_code
_entity_poly.pdbx_strand_id
1 'polypeptide(L)'
;ARGNALIDAANASLDAAGKLGAGTPTPNAPFEVAGGLPGDVGGFPSGIAHVRNISAAENANSVLTGHNSFGGNKQLWYLGSTSGSNDDIALINRQNGAVKIDGKQIQLIGGQKIKGTTVADADHSLLVNEYLIAYTSITITRTVNLPAVASLPANSVFVVKDESGSLTPTIKITIDPNLAETIDGVASIDMITPYEAVEFYTNSTATAWFTK
;
A
#
# COMPACT_ATOMS: atom_id res chain seq x y z
N ALA A 1 -22.29 -43.20 14.73
CA ALA A 1 -21.89 -42.29 15.81
C ALA A 1 -21.10 -41.14 15.20
N ARG A 2 -21.56 -39.89 15.31
CA ARG A 2 -20.70 -38.74 14.96
C ARG A 2 -19.66 -38.64 16.07
N GLY A 3 -18.40 -38.86 15.76
CA GLY A 3 -17.33 -38.73 16.74
C GLY A 3 -17.28 -37.28 17.20
N ASN A 4 -17.69 -37.01 18.45
CA ASN A 4 -17.38 -35.74 19.08
C ASN A 4 -15.86 -35.65 19.12
N ALA A 5 -15.29 -34.63 18.46
CA ALA A 5 -13.90 -34.27 18.72
C ALA A 5 -13.78 -34.04 20.24
N LEU A 6 -12.90 -34.80 20.89
CA LEU A 6 -12.51 -34.56 22.28
C LEU A 6 -11.85 -33.19 22.33
N ILE A 7 -12.65 -32.16 22.56
CA ILE A 7 -12.14 -30.87 23.00
C ILE A 7 -11.70 -31.11 24.44
N ASP A 8 -10.39 -31.05 24.68
CA ASP A 8 -9.86 -31.04 26.04
C ASP A 8 -10.40 -29.79 26.73
N ALA A 9 -11.34 -29.99 27.65
CA ALA A 9 -12.02 -28.92 28.40
C ALA A 9 -11.03 -28.04 29.17
N ALA A 10 -9.79 -28.50 29.39
CA ALA A 10 -8.75 -27.69 30.00
C ALA A 10 -8.23 -26.56 29.08
N ASN A 11 -8.38 -26.71 27.76
CA ASN A 11 -7.75 -25.83 26.77
C ASN A 11 -8.77 -25.12 25.86
N ALA A 12 -9.92 -25.73 25.60
CA ALA A 12 -11.03 -25.10 24.91
C ALA A 12 -12.38 -25.59 25.44
N SER A 13 -13.38 -24.71 25.48
CA SER A 13 -14.71 -25.03 26.01
C SER A 13 -15.81 -24.38 25.19
N LEU A 14 -16.95 -25.05 25.10
CA LEU A 14 -18.21 -24.45 24.66
C LEU A 14 -18.95 -23.91 25.88
N ASP A 15 -19.40 -22.66 25.83
CA ASP A 15 -20.25 -22.11 26.88
C ASP A 15 -21.70 -22.61 26.75
N ALA A 16 -22.55 -22.29 27.73
CA ALA A 16 -23.97 -22.65 27.71
C ALA A 16 -24.75 -22.02 26.54
N ALA A 17 -24.19 -20.99 25.89
CA ALA A 17 -24.75 -20.34 24.71
C ALA A 17 -24.20 -20.91 23.39
N GLY A 18 -23.31 -21.91 23.43
CA GLY A 18 -22.73 -22.57 22.27
C GLY A 18 -21.55 -21.83 21.63
N LYS A 19 -20.96 -20.84 22.31
CA LYS A 19 -19.77 -20.12 21.83
C LYS A 19 -18.50 -20.90 22.16
N LEU A 20 -17.51 -20.89 21.26
CA LEU A 20 -16.22 -21.59 21.44
C LEU A 20 -15.17 -20.63 22.01
N GLY A 21 -14.68 -20.91 23.22
CA GLY A 21 -13.55 -20.23 23.83
C GLY A 21 -12.32 -21.14 23.86
N ALA A 22 -11.15 -20.62 23.45
CA ALA A 22 -9.85 -21.21 23.76
C ALA A 22 -9.17 -20.33 24.81
N GLY A 23 -8.87 -20.92 25.98
CA GLY A 23 -8.30 -20.21 27.14
C GLY A 23 -9.25 -19.27 27.92
N THR A 24 -10.56 -19.27 27.60
CA THR A 24 -11.62 -18.63 28.41
C THR A 24 -12.90 -19.48 28.44
N PRO A 25 -13.54 -19.69 29.61
CA PRO A 25 -14.82 -20.40 29.71
C PRO A 25 -16.05 -19.51 29.42
N THR A 26 -15.85 -18.19 29.29
CA THR A 26 -16.94 -17.21 29.09
C THR A 26 -16.62 -16.29 27.90
N PRO A 27 -16.66 -16.78 26.66
CA PRO A 27 -16.34 -15.99 25.48
C PRO A 27 -17.40 -14.91 25.18
N ASN A 28 -16.93 -13.72 24.80
CA ASN A 28 -17.76 -12.59 24.39
C ASN A 28 -18.21 -12.71 22.93
N ALA A 29 -17.43 -13.38 22.07
CA ALA A 29 -17.73 -13.63 20.66
C ALA A 29 -18.02 -15.12 20.37
N PRO A 30 -18.63 -15.48 19.23
CA PRO A 30 -18.87 -16.88 18.85
C PRO A 30 -17.60 -17.75 18.83
N PHE A 31 -16.45 -17.16 18.52
CA PHE A 31 -15.13 -17.75 18.71
C PHE A 31 -14.20 -16.72 19.34
N GLU A 32 -13.59 -17.06 20.47
CA GLU A 32 -12.61 -16.22 21.16
C GLU A 32 -11.39 -17.04 21.56
N VAL A 33 -10.20 -16.51 21.26
CA VAL A 33 -8.94 -17.02 21.78
C VAL A 33 -8.42 -15.98 22.76
N ALA A 34 -8.43 -16.32 24.04
CA ALA A 34 -7.99 -15.45 25.12
C ALA A 34 -6.99 -16.22 25.98
N GLY A 35 -5.99 -15.54 26.51
CA GLY A 35 -4.99 -16.13 27.40
C GLY A 35 -4.43 -15.08 28.35
N GLY A 36 -3.74 -15.54 29.39
CA GLY A 36 -2.86 -14.67 30.18
C GLY A 36 -1.72 -14.10 29.33
N LEU A 37 -0.76 -13.41 29.96
CA LEU A 37 0.46 -12.96 29.27
C LEU A 37 1.03 -14.10 28.43
N PRO A 38 1.22 -13.90 27.11
CA PRO A 38 1.62 -14.98 26.25
C PRO A 38 2.99 -15.48 26.73
N GLY A 39 3.05 -16.76 27.08
CA GLY A 39 4.29 -17.39 27.51
C GLY A 39 5.33 -17.43 26.39
N ASP A 40 6.47 -18.06 26.67
CA ASP A 40 7.54 -18.20 25.69
C ASP A 40 7.28 -19.37 24.74
N VAL A 41 7.40 -19.14 23.43
CA VAL A 41 7.45 -20.19 22.41
C VAL A 41 8.84 -20.19 21.81
N GLY A 42 9.60 -21.27 22.04
CA GLY A 42 11.00 -21.35 21.58
C GLY A 42 11.95 -20.36 22.28
N GLY A 43 11.61 -19.94 23.51
CA GLY A 43 12.43 -19.02 24.31
C GLY A 43 12.17 -17.53 24.06
N PHE A 44 11.12 -17.19 23.30
CA PHE A 44 10.70 -15.81 23.06
C PHE A 44 9.22 -15.58 23.38
N PRO A 45 8.83 -14.42 23.92
CA PRO A 45 7.43 -14.07 24.15
C PRO A 45 6.61 -14.21 22.86
N SER A 46 5.54 -14.99 22.90
CA SER A 46 4.67 -15.20 21.73
C SER A 46 3.44 -14.25 21.75
N GLY A 47 2.56 -14.35 20.76
CA GLY A 47 1.24 -13.70 20.77
C GLY A 47 0.14 -14.66 21.24
N ILE A 48 -1.03 -14.12 21.59
CA ILE A 48 -2.20 -14.90 22.06
C ILE A 48 -2.75 -15.83 20.96
N ALA A 49 -2.52 -15.50 19.68
CA ALA A 49 -2.89 -16.33 18.54
C ALA A 49 -1.66 -16.65 17.69
N HIS A 50 -1.20 -17.90 17.73
CA HIS A 50 -0.10 -18.41 16.92
C HIS A 50 -0.64 -19.45 15.95
N VAL A 51 -0.74 -19.09 14.67
CA VAL A 51 -0.99 -20.05 13.60
C VAL A 51 0.37 -20.56 13.14
N ARG A 52 0.62 -21.87 13.23
CA ARG A 52 1.85 -22.48 12.70
C ARG A 52 1.49 -23.51 11.65
N ASN A 53 2.33 -23.64 10.64
CA ASN A 53 2.36 -24.84 9.84
C ASN A 53 3.04 -25.96 10.65
N ILE A 54 2.50 -27.17 10.60
CA ILE A 54 3.04 -28.34 11.35
C ILE A 54 4.27 -28.96 10.67
N SER A 55 4.60 -28.52 9.46
CA SER A 55 5.81 -28.95 8.76
C SER A 55 7.05 -28.30 9.35
N ALA A 56 8.11 -29.08 9.52
CA ALA A 56 9.44 -28.59 9.89
C ALA A 56 10.18 -27.93 8.71
N ALA A 57 9.55 -27.82 7.54
CA ALA A 57 10.14 -27.14 6.41
C ALA A 57 10.29 -25.65 6.70
N GLU A 58 11.48 -25.11 6.44
CA GLU A 58 11.83 -23.70 6.60
C GLU A 58 10.86 -22.74 5.88
N ASN A 59 10.19 -23.24 4.85
CA ASN A 59 9.27 -22.50 3.97
C ASN A 59 7.79 -22.79 4.26
N ALA A 60 7.48 -23.34 5.43
CA ALA A 60 6.13 -23.69 5.82
C ALA A 60 5.36 -22.45 6.29
N ASN A 61 4.62 -21.80 5.38
CA ASN A 61 3.93 -20.54 5.68
C ASN A 61 2.77 -20.74 6.65
N SER A 62 2.73 -19.96 7.73
CA SER A 62 1.52 -19.69 8.49
C SER A 62 0.81 -18.48 7.91
N VAL A 63 -0.44 -18.63 7.49
CA VAL A 63 -1.22 -17.57 6.86
C VAL A 63 -2.38 -17.21 7.77
N LEU A 64 -2.53 -15.92 8.09
CA LEU A 64 -3.80 -15.39 8.55
C LEU A 64 -4.53 -14.79 7.35
N THR A 65 -5.72 -15.32 7.08
CA THR A 65 -6.53 -14.91 5.94
C THR A 65 -7.94 -14.56 6.39
N GLY A 66 -8.42 -13.39 5.97
CA GLY A 66 -9.82 -13.05 6.06
C GLY A 66 -10.55 -13.46 4.79
N HIS A 67 -11.64 -14.23 4.93
CA HIS A 67 -12.52 -14.59 3.82
C HIS A 67 -13.89 -13.93 3.98
N ASN A 68 -14.50 -13.50 2.87
CA ASN A 68 -15.91 -13.19 2.81
C ASN A 68 -16.69 -14.44 2.37
N SER A 69 -17.58 -14.93 3.23
CA SER A 69 -18.45 -16.08 2.92
C SER A 69 -19.59 -15.73 1.95
N PHE A 70 -19.89 -14.44 1.76
CA PHE A 70 -20.94 -13.99 0.85
C PHE A 70 -20.45 -13.97 -0.60
N GLY A 71 -21.14 -14.70 -1.49
CA GLY A 71 -20.91 -14.63 -2.94
C GLY A 71 -19.65 -15.32 -3.46
N GLY A 72 -19.16 -16.38 -2.79
CA GLY A 72 -18.14 -17.27 -3.37
C GLY A 72 -16.78 -17.33 -2.69
N ASN A 73 -16.72 -17.21 -1.35
CA ASN A 73 -15.50 -17.40 -0.55
C ASN A 73 -14.29 -16.59 -1.06
N LYS A 74 -14.44 -15.28 -1.17
CA LYS A 74 -13.37 -14.40 -1.64
C LYS A 74 -12.45 -14.03 -0.49
N GLN A 75 -11.15 -14.27 -0.66
CA GLN A 75 -10.14 -13.78 0.28
C GLN A 75 -10.06 -12.25 0.21
N LEU A 76 -10.23 -11.58 1.34
CA LEU A 76 -10.23 -10.13 1.46
C LEU A 76 -8.82 -9.60 1.70
N TRP A 77 -8.11 -10.21 2.65
CA TRP A 77 -6.76 -9.82 3.04
C TRP A 77 -5.89 -11.05 3.31
N TYR A 78 -4.61 -10.94 2.96
CA TYR A 78 -3.58 -11.95 3.17
C TYR A 78 -2.44 -11.32 3.95
N LEU A 79 -2.07 -11.93 5.08
CA LEU A 79 -0.86 -11.64 5.84
C LEU A 79 -0.01 -12.90 5.88
N GLY A 80 1.14 -12.86 5.21
CA GLY A 80 2.05 -13.98 5.16
C GLY A 80 3.16 -13.79 4.15
N SER A 81 4.00 -14.82 4.02
CA SER A 81 5.10 -14.80 3.08
C SER A 81 4.63 -14.80 1.62
N THR A 82 5.28 -14.01 0.77
CA THR A 82 5.08 -14.01 -0.70
C THR A 82 6.24 -14.62 -1.45
N SER A 83 7.28 -15.07 -0.74
CA SER A 83 8.46 -15.69 -1.32
C SER A 83 8.50 -17.17 -1.00
N GLY A 84 9.35 -17.90 -1.72
CA GLY A 84 9.65 -19.29 -1.41
C GLY A 84 10.41 -19.48 -0.10
N SER A 85 11.00 -18.41 0.48
CA SER A 85 11.97 -18.48 1.60
C SER A 85 11.61 -17.60 2.81
N ASN A 86 10.38 -17.07 2.89
CA ASN A 86 9.93 -16.18 3.98
C ASN A 86 10.66 -14.84 4.11
N ASP A 87 11.48 -14.46 3.13
CA ASP A 87 12.18 -13.18 3.10
C ASP A 87 11.22 -11.99 2.89
N ASP A 88 10.15 -12.23 2.13
CA ASP A 88 9.12 -11.23 1.83
C ASP A 88 7.83 -11.53 2.59
N ILE A 89 7.45 -10.65 3.52
CA ILE A 89 6.12 -10.64 4.15
C ILE A 89 5.27 -9.55 3.48
N ALA A 90 4.08 -9.92 3.00
CA ALA A 90 3.17 -8.97 2.38
C ALA A 90 1.82 -8.89 3.10
N LEU A 91 1.28 -7.67 3.13
CA LEU A 91 -0.14 -7.41 3.31
C LEU A 91 -0.76 -7.22 1.93
N ILE A 92 -1.53 -8.20 1.46
CA ILE A 92 -2.15 -8.14 0.13
C ILE A 92 -3.65 -7.92 0.25
N ASN A 93 -4.13 -6.83 -0.35
CA ASN A 93 -5.55 -6.63 -0.59
C ASN A 93 -5.93 -7.25 -1.94
N ARG A 94 -6.68 -8.36 -1.92
CA ARG A 94 -7.00 -9.13 -3.14
C ARG A 94 -8.28 -8.68 -3.85
N GLN A 95 -8.94 -7.63 -3.38
CA GLN A 95 -10.17 -7.10 -3.97
C GLN A 95 -10.04 -5.63 -4.42
N ASN A 96 -8.81 -5.13 -4.61
CA ASN A 96 -8.54 -3.73 -4.98
C ASN A 96 -9.19 -2.71 -4.03
N GLY A 97 -9.45 -3.09 -2.78
CA GLY A 97 -9.94 -2.15 -1.78
C GLY A 97 -8.85 -1.18 -1.33
N ALA A 98 -9.25 -0.07 -0.71
CA ALA A 98 -8.30 0.79 -0.02
C ALA A 98 -7.70 0.06 1.19
N VAL A 99 -6.39 0.20 1.41
CA VAL A 99 -5.73 -0.15 2.67
C VAL A 99 -5.72 1.10 3.54
N LYS A 100 -6.50 1.11 4.62
CA LYS A 100 -6.53 2.23 5.58
C LYS A 100 -5.56 1.95 6.73
N ILE A 101 -4.60 2.85 6.94
CA ILE A 101 -3.75 2.89 8.13
C ILE A 101 -4.20 4.13 8.91
N ASP A 102 -4.95 3.93 10.00
CA ASP A 102 -5.53 5.01 10.83
C ASP A 102 -4.54 5.55 11.88
N GLY A 103 -3.28 5.11 11.81
CA GLY A 103 -2.20 5.60 12.65
C GLY A 103 -1.72 6.98 12.22
N LYS A 104 -1.07 7.70 13.14
CA LYS A 104 -0.54 9.06 12.87
C LYS A 104 0.59 9.07 11.83
N GLN A 105 1.32 7.96 11.69
CA GLN A 105 2.49 7.87 10.81
C GLN A 105 2.65 6.47 10.23
N ILE A 106 3.26 6.41 9.05
CA ILE A 106 3.84 5.20 8.48
C ILE A 106 5.36 5.37 8.55
N GLN A 107 6.05 4.48 9.25
CA GLN A 107 7.50 4.46 9.25
C GLN A 107 7.99 3.43 8.23
N LEU A 108 8.66 3.92 7.18
CA LEU A 108 9.38 3.08 6.23
C LEU A 108 10.85 3.11 6.62
N ILE A 109 11.38 1.98 7.10
CA ILE A 109 12.79 1.87 7.51
C ILE A 109 13.71 1.64 6.29
N GLY A 110 13.15 1.06 5.21
CA GLY A 110 13.82 0.90 3.91
C GLY A 110 13.35 1.93 2.87
N GLY A 111 13.65 1.66 1.59
CA GLY A 111 13.24 2.50 0.48
C GLY A 111 11.77 2.32 0.07
N GLN A 112 11.24 3.29 -0.67
CA GLN A 112 9.93 3.23 -1.31
C GLN A 112 10.09 2.96 -2.82
N LYS A 113 9.31 2.03 -3.37
CA LYS A 113 9.15 1.89 -4.82
C LYS A 113 7.93 2.69 -5.27
N ILE A 114 8.14 3.56 -6.26
CA ILE A 114 7.09 4.41 -6.84
C ILE A 114 6.80 3.88 -8.25
N LYS A 115 5.53 3.89 -8.65
CA LYS A 115 5.15 3.56 -10.03
C LYS A 115 5.60 4.70 -10.94
N GLY A 116 6.61 4.44 -11.76
CA GLY A 116 7.12 5.36 -12.78
C GLY A 116 6.60 5.04 -14.17
N THR A 117 6.44 6.09 -14.98
CA THR A 117 6.21 6.05 -16.42
C THR A 117 7.40 6.71 -17.10
N THR A 118 8.04 5.98 -18.00
CA THR A 118 9.13 6.51 -18.84
C THR A 118 8.56 7.16 -20.09
N VAL A 119 9.06 8.34 -20.44
CA VAL A 119 8.66 9.09 -21.64
C VAL A 119 9.89 9.34 -22.50
N ALA A 120 9.80 9.02 -23.79
CA ALA A 120 10.87 9.23 -24.74
C ALA A 120 10.48 10.34 -25.73
N ASP A 121 11.09 11.52 -25.56
CA ASP A 121 11.03 12.66 -26.49
C ASP A 121 9.63 12.92 -27.07
N ALA A 122 8.64 13.06 -26.19
CA ALA A 122 7.25 13.32 -26.53
C ALA A 122 6.57 14.18 -25.47
N ASP A 123 5.52 14.90 -25.84
CA ASP A 123 4.63 15.51 -24.86
C ASP A 123 3.89 14.40 -24.10
N HIS A 124 3.59 14.62 -22.83
CA HIS A 124 2.93 13.65 -21.98
C HIS A 124 1.72 14.26 -21.30
N SER A 125 0.64 13.48 -21.15
CA SER A 125 -0.51 13.86 -20.33
C SER A 125 -0.54 12.98 -19.10
N LEU A 126 -0.36 13.59 -17.94
CA LEU A 126 -0.28 12.90 -16.66
C LEU A 126 -1.62 12.19 -16.35
N LEU A 127 -1.54 10.90 -16.03
CA LEU A 127 -2.70 10.13 -15.56
C LEU A 127 -2.78 10.09 -14.03
N VAL A 128 -3.99 9.92 -13.50
CA VAL A 128 -4.28 9.87 -12.04
C VAL A 128 -3.52 8.76 -11.29
N ASN A 129 -3.01 7.76 -12.00
CA ASN A 129 -2.30 6.61 -11.43
C ASN A 129 -0.80 6.58 -11.79
N GLU A 130 -0.24 7.69 -12.22
CA GLU A 130 1.18 7.89 -12.48
C GLU A 130 1.74 8.84 -11.42
N TYR A 131 2.85 8.48 -10.79
CA TYR A 131 3.43 9.26 -9.68
C TYR A 131 4.85 9.75 -9.98
N LEU A 132 5.51 9.15 -10.97
CA LEU A 132 6.82 9.56 -11.46
C LEU A 132 6.80 9.52 -13.00
N ILE A 133 7.22 10.61 -13.63
CA ILE A 133 7.29 10.79 -15.07
C ILE A 133 8.75 11.06 -15.37
N ALA A 134 9.40 10.09 -16.01
CA ALA A 134 10.84 10.09 -16.24
C ALA A 134 11.13 10.24 -17.73
N TYR A 135 11.65 11.38 -18.13
CA TYR A 135 12.07 11.62 -19.51
C TYR A 135 13.43 11.00 -19.78
N THR A 136 13.50 10.02 -20.66
CA THR A 136 14.74 9.30 -21.00
C THR A 136 15.46 9.87 -22.22
N SER A 137 14.80 10.74 -22.98
CA SER A 137 15.37 11.46 -24.12
C SER A 137 14.58 12.73 -24.38
N ILE A 138 15.26 13.82 -24.74
CA ILE A 138 14.64 15.10 -25.09
C ILE A 138 15.52 15.75 -26.15
N THR A 139 14.92 16.14 -27.28
CA THR A 139 15.63 16.88 -28.35
C THR A 139 15.03 18.24 -28.62
N ILE A 140 13.77 18.45 -28.21
CA ILE A 140 13.04 19.71 -28.31
C ILE A 140 12.25 19.95 -27.02
N THR A 141 11.73 21.17 -26.85
CA THR A 141 10.84 21.46 -25.72
C THR A 141 9.65 20.51 -25.69
N ARG A 142 9.36 19.93 -24.52
CA ARG A 142 8.23 19.03 -24.28
C ARG A 142 7.32 19.58 -23.21
N THR A 143 6.05 19.20 -23.29
CA THR A 143 5.05 19.59 -22.29
C THR A 143 4.53 18.38 -21.54
N VAL A 144 4.46 18.49 -20.21
CA VAL A 144 3.69 17.60 -19.34
C VAL A 144 2.39 18.30 -19.00
N ASN A 145 1.28 17.86 -19.60
CA ASN A 145 -0.05 18.37 -19.30
C ASN A 145 -0.57 17.69 -18.03
N LEU A 146 -0.82 18.47 -16.98
CA LEU A 146 -1.44 17.97 -15.75
C LEU A 146 -2.95 17.78 -15.95
N PRO A 147 -3.57 16.79 -15.29
CA PRO A 147 -5.03 16.67 -15.33
C PRO A 147 -5.67 17.81 -14.53
N ALA A 148 -6.98 18.00 -14.70
CA ALA A 148 -7.75 18.89 -13.84
C ALA A 148 -7.54 18.50 -12.38
N VAL A 149 -7.18 19.46 -11.53
CA VAL A 149 -6.88 19.21 -10.11
C VAL A 149 -8.05 18.51 -9.39
N ALA A 150 -9.29 18.86 -9.76
CA ALA A 150 -10.51 18.28 -9.21
C ALA A 150 -10.73 16.78 -9.57
N SER A 151 -9.98 16.24 -10.53
CA SER A 151 -10.02 14.82 -10.90
C SER A 151 -9.09 13.95 -10.04
N LEU A 152 -8.26 14.57 -9.21
CA LEU A 152 -7.26 13.90 -8.39
C LEU A 152 -7.71 13.79 -6.92
N PRO A 153 -7.25 12.76 -6.20
CA PRO A 153 -7.32 12.75 -4.75
C PRO A 153 -6.56 13.95 -4.16
N ALA A 154 -7.10 14.53 -3.09
CA ALA A 154 -6.41 15.57 -2.33
C ALA A 154 -5.08 15.05 -1.75
N ASN A 155 -4.08 15.94 -1.67
CA ASN A 155 -2.72 15.62 -1.18
C ASN A 155 -2.01 14.54 -2.01
N SER A 156 -2.30 14.43 -3.31
CA SER A 156 -1.57 13.55 -4.21
C SER A 156 -0.24 14.19 -4.59
N VAL A 157 0.85 13.42 -4.55
CA VAL A 157 2.22 13.87 -4.84
C VAL A 157 2.71 13.24 -6.14
N PHE A 158 3.33 14.05 -6.98
CA PHE A 158 3.83 13.68 -8.31
C PHE A 158 5.24 14.22 -8.53
N VAL A 159 6.00 13.54 -9.39
CA VAL A 159 7.36 13.93 -9.75
C VAL A 159 7.52 13.90 -11.27
N VAL A 160 8.01 14.99 -11.84
CA VAL A 160 8.54 15.01 -13.23
C VAL A 160 10.06 15.09 -13.13
N LYS A 161 10.74 14.22 -13.88
CA LYS A 161 12.20 14.03 -13.83
C LYS A 161 12.78 14.03 -15.23
N ASP A 162 13.83 14.83 -15.42
CA ASP A 162 14.75 14.63 -16.54
C ASP A 162 15.78 13.55 -16.16
N GLU A 163 15.70 12.39 -16.81
CA GLU A 163 16.74 11.34 -16.72
C GLU A 163 17.68 11.38 -17.93
N SER A 164 17.35 12.18 -18.95
CA SER A 164 18.15 12.32 -20.16
C SER A 164 19.36 13.23 -19.96
N GLY A 165 19.25 14.25 -19.12
CA GLY A 165 20.26 15.29 -18.93
C GLY A 165 20.31 16.30 -20.08
N SER A 166 19.30 16.32 -20.96
CA SER A 166 19.29 17.12 -22.18
C SER A 166 18.72 18.53 -22.02
N LEU A 167 18.22 18.90 -20.84
CA LEU A 167 17.57 20.19 -20.63
C LEU A 167 18.54 21.38 -20.76
N THR A 168 18.05 22.46 -21.36
CA THR A 168 18.73 23.74 -21.52
C THR A 168 17.70 24.87 -21.50
N PRO A 169 18.11 26.15 -21.44
CA PRO A 169 17.16 27.27 -21.57
C PRO A 169 16.33 27.27 -22.88
N THR A 170 16.72 26.50 -23.91
CA THR A 170 15.99 26.39 -25.19
C THR A 170 15.31 25.03 -25.40
N ILE A 171 15.70 24.00 -24.65
CA ILE A 171 15.12 22.65 -24.66
C ILE A 171 14.66 22.37 -23.23
N LYS A 172 13.37 22.56 -22.97
CA LYS A 172 12.79 22.50 -21.62
C LYS A 172 11.71 21.43 -21.50
N ILE A 173 11.39 21.03 -20.27
CA ILE A 173 10.10 20.40 -19.98
C ILE A 173 9.20 21.46 -19.36
N THR A 174 8.13 21.82 -20.03
CA THR A 174 7.09 22.70 -19.49
C THR A 174 6.04 21.85 -18.79
N ILE A 175 5.83 22.09 -17.50
CA ILE A 175 4.74 21.50 -16.72
C ILE A 175 3.55 22.45 -16.80
N ASP A 176 2.48 22.02 -17.47
CA ASP A 176 1.32 22.83 -17.82
C ASP A 176 0.07 22.33 -17.09
N PRO A 177 -0.52 23.10 -16.15
CA PRO A 177 -1.76 22.77 -15.46
C PRO A 177 -2.96 22.82 -16.42
N ASN A 178 -4.05 22.16 -16.06
CA ASN A 178 -5.23 22.09 -16.91
C ASN A 178 -5.95 23.44 -17.02
N LEU A 179 -6.15 23.92 -18.25
CA LEU A 179 -6.91 25.15 -18.55
C LEU A 179 -6.32 26.40 -17.84
N ALA A 180 -7.10 27.03 -16.97
CA ALA A 180 -6.74 28.25 -16.25
C ALA A 180 -6.29 27.95 -14.79
N GLU A 181 -6.05 26.67 -14.48
CA GLU A 181 -5.42 26.29 -13.21
C GLU A 181 -3.99 26.87 -13.15
N THR A 182 -3.44 26.96 -11.95
CA THR A 182 -2.10 27.49 -11.72
C THR A 182 -1.31 26.56 -10.81
N ILE A 183 0.01 26.62 -10.95
CA ILE A 183 0.98 25.98 -10.04
C ILE A 183 1.63 27.12 -9.26
N ASP A 184 1.45 27.17 -7.94
CA ASP A 184 1.92 28.29 -7.10
C ASP A 184 1.53 29.69 -7.62
N GLY A 185 0.35 29.80 -8.25
CA GLY A 185 -0.16 31.04 -8.82
C GLY A 185 0.41 31.41 -10.20
N VAL A 186 1.31 30.60 -10.78
CA VAL A 186 1.80 30.78 -12.15
C VAL A 186 1.11 29.82 -13.13
N ALA A 187 1.03 30.22 -14.41
CA ALA A 187 0.32 29.45 -15.43
C ALA A 187 1.06 28.17 -15.83
N SER A 188 2.38 28.09 -15.69
CA SER A 188 3.18 26.88 -15.95
C SER A 188 4.57 27.02 -15.31
N ILE A 189 5.29 25.90 -15.22
CA ILE A 189 6.67 25.85 -14.73
C ILE A 189 7.55 25.22 -15.80
N ASP A 190 8.73 25.80 -16.04
CA ASP A 190 9.71 25.24 -16.96
C ASP A 190 10.87 24.60 -16.19
N MET A 191 11.20 23.35 -16.53
CA MET A 191 12.44 22.69 -16.14
C MET A 191 13.49 22.95 -17.21
N ILE A 192 14.61 23.55 -16.82
CA ILE A 192 15.67 24.02 -17.74
C ILE A 192 17.07 23.52 -17.37
N THR A 193 17.21 22.83 -16.23
CA THR A 193 18.50 22.34 -15.74
C THR A 193 18.65 20.85 -16.07
N PRO A 194 19.79 20.40 -16.64
CA PRO A 194 20.05 18.97 -16.83
C PRO A 194 19.83 18.17 -15.56
N TYR A 195 19.16 17.02 -15.68
CA TYR A 195 18.85 16.13 -14.56
C TYR A 195 17.96 16.74 -13.47
N GLU A 196 17.23 17.82 -13.77
CA GLU A 196 16.28 18.44 -12.84
C GLU A 196 15.11 17.51 -12.50
N ALA A 197 14.55 17.71 -11.32
CA ALA A 197 13.30 17.09 -10.89
C ALA A 197 12.42 18.16 -10.26
N VAL A 198 11.12 18.12 -10.56
CA VAL A 198 10.11 18.94 -9.88
C VAL A 198 9.12 18.01 -9.19
N GLU A 199 9.01 18.15 -7.87
CA GLU A 199 7.96 17.52 -7.08
C GLU A 199 6.82 18.54 -6.88
N PHE A 200 5.59 18.09 -7.10
CA PHE A 200 4.41 18.92 -6.94
C PHE A 200 3.25 18.10 -6.38
N TYR A 201 2.28 18.79 -5.79
CA TYR A 201 1.16 18.16 -5.10
C TYR A 201 -0.14 18.94 -5.21
N THR A 202 -1.26 18.24 -5.00
CA THR A 202 -2.59 18.86 -4.85
C THR A 202 -2.83 19.22 -3.39
N ASN A 203 -3.47 20.37 -3.12
CA ASN A 203 -3.81 20.72 -1.73
C ASN A 203 -4.88 19.79 -1.12
N SER A 204 -5.21 20.04 0.15
CA SER A 204 -6.19 19.27 0.92
C SER A 204 -7.61 19.31 0.36
N THR A 205 -7.92 20.22 -0.59
CA THR A 205 -9.22 20.33 -1.26
C THR A 205 -9.17 19.99 -2.75
N ALA A 206 -8.01 19.60 -3.28
CA ALA A 206 -7.78 19.37 -4.70
C ALA A 206 -8.30 20.52 -5.60
N THR A 207 -7.92 21.76 -5.27
CA THR A 207 -8.32 22.99 -6.00
C THR A 207 -7.17 23.75 -6.63
N ALA A 208 -5.93 23.43 -6.28
CA ALA A 208 -4.74 24.08 -6.83
C ALA A 208 -3.51 23.16 -6.75
N TRP A 209 -2.53 23.46 -7.61
CA TRP A 209 -1.23 22.80 -7.66
C TRP A 209 -0.17 23.61 -6.92
N PHE A 210 0.71 22.92 -6.21
CA PHE A 210 1.82 23.51 -5.46
C PHE A 210 3.11 22.74 -5.72
N THR A 211 4.23 23.43 -5.83
CA THR A 211 5.56 22.80 -5.78
C THR A 211 6.02 22.63 -4.35
N LYS A 212 7.01 21.76 -4.15
CA LYS A 212 7.61 21.45 -2.85
C LYS A 212 9.08 21.86 -2.79
#